data_AF-A0A8B8WWT0-F1
#
_entry.id   AF-A0A8B8WWT0-F1
#
_cell.length_a   1.000
_cell.length_b   1.000
_cell.length_c   1.000
_cell.angle_alpha   90.00
_cell.angle_beta   90.00
_cell.angle_gamma   90.00
#
_symmetry.space_group_name_H-M   'P 1'
#
loop_
_entity.id
_entity.type
_entity.pdbx_description
1 polymer ?
#
loop_
_entity_poly.entity_id
_entity_poly.type
_entity_poly.pdbx_seq_one_letter_code
_entity_poly.pdbx_strand_id
1 'polypeptide(L)'
;MIYPPPGNVKMPNVPSTQPAIMKPTEEHPAYTQIAKEHALAQAELLKRQEELERKAAELDRREREMQNLSQHGRKNNWPPLPDNFPVGPCFYQDFSVDIPVEFQKTVKIMYYLWMFHAVTLFLNIFGCLAWFCVDPPRGVDFGLSILWFLLFTPCSFVCWYRPLYGAFRSDSSFRFFVFFFVYICQFAVHVLQAAGFHNWGNCGWISSLTGLNKSIPVGIMMIIIAALFTASAVISLVMFKKVHGLYRTTGASFEKAQQEFATGVMSNKTVQTAAANAASTAATSAAQNAFKGNQI
;
A
#
# COMPACT_ATOMS: atom_id res chain seq x y z
N MET A 1 115.40 6.90 45.06
CA MET A 1 114.44 6.56 46.15
C MET A 1 113.10 6.34 45.47
N ILE A 2 112.32 5.26 45.70
CA ILE A 2 112.36 4.19 46.72
C ILE A 2 112.30 2.80 45.99
N TYR A 3 112.61 1.68 46.67
CA TYR A 3 112.64 0.29 46.11
C TYR A 3 111.28 -0.48 46.26
N PRO A 4 111.06 -1.65 45.60
CA PRO A 4 109.76 -2.36 45.52
C PRO A 4 109.47 -3.37 46.67
N PRO A 5 109.26 -4.73 46.54
CA PRO A 5 110.06 -5.69 45.74
C PRO A 5 109.35 -6.67 44.71
N PRO A 6 108.90 -7.95 44.96
CA PRO A 6 109.18 -9.03 43.97
C PRO A 6 108.09 -10.09 43.60
N GLY A 7 108.38 -10.88 42.53
CA GLY A 7 107.86 -12.26 42.31
C GLY A 7 107.01 -12.48 41.03
N ASN A 8 107.00 -13.65 40.36
CA ASN A 8 107.89 -14.82 40.46
C ASN A 8 107.90 -15.72 39.18
N VAL A 9 109.08 -15.92 38.57
CA VAL A 9 109.62 -17.13 37.90
C VAL A 9 108.79 -17.97 36.86
N LYS A 10 109.24 -17.91 35.59
CA LYS A 10 109.39 -18.96 34.52
C LYS A 10 108.20 -19.74 33.88
N MET A 11 108.09 -19.58 32.54
CA MET A 11 108.23 -20.57 31.43
C MET A 11 107.72 -22.04 31.54
N PRO A 12 107.48 -22.75 30.41
CA PRO A 12 106.86 -22.37 29.12
C PRO A 12 105.84 -23.44 28.63
N ASN A 13 105.27 -23.33 27.40
CA ASN A 13 105.18 -24.37 26.34
C ASN A 13 104.06 -24.07 25.29
N VAL A 14 104.13 -24.73 24.12
CA VAL A 14 103.31 -24.63 22.89
C VAL A 14 103.00 -26.10 22.43
N PRO A 15 102.06 -26.47 21.51
CA PRO A 15 101.00 -25.75 20.77
C PRO A 15 99.57 -26.32 20.98
N SER A 16 98.56 -25.82 20.24
CA SER A 16 97.66 -26.68 19.43
C SER A 16 96.87 -25.86 18.39
N THR A 17 96.59 -26.45 17.21
CA THR A 17 95.74 -25.87 16.15
C THR A 17 94.55 -26.78 15.85
N GLN A 18 93.33 -26.24 15.88
CA GLN A 18 92.14 -26.86 15.30
C GLN A 18 91.27 -25.81 14.58
N PRO A 19 90.51 -26.20 13.53
CA PRO A 19 89.83 -25.25 12.64
C PRO A 19 88.49 -24.74 13.19
N ALA A 20 88.14 -23.51 12.85
CA ALA A 20 86.81 -22.95 13.11
C ALA A 20 85.78 -23.50 12.11
N ILE A 21 84.75 -24.18 12.61
CA ILE A 21 83.62 -24.67 11.80
C ILE A 21 82.53 -23.58 11.79
N MET A 22 82.16 -23.09 10.61
CA MET A 22 81.06 -22.14 10.44
C MET A 22 79.71 -22.85 10.59
N LYS A 23 78.77 -22.24 11.34
CA LYS A 23 77.35 -22.60 11.29
C LYS A 23 76.66 -21.87 10.14
N PRO A 24 75.79 -22.54 9.35
CA PRO A 24 74.86 -21.85 8.47
C PRO A 24 73.88 -20.99 9.25
N THR A 25 73.43 -19.89 8.65
CA THR A 25 72.25 -19.13 9.09
C THR A 25 71.06 -19.55 8.25
N GLU A 26 69.93 -19.89 8.88
CA GLU A 26 68.67 -20.10 8.18
C GLU A 26 67.92 -18.76 8.07
N GLU A 27 67.51 -18.38 6.85
CA GLU A 27 66.54 -17.30 6.63
C GLU A 27 65.14 -17.89 6.40
N HIS A 28 64.13 -17.35 7.08
CA HIS A 28 62.74 -17.77 6.87
C HIS A 28 62.09 -17.03 5.68
N PRO A 29 61.35 -17.73 4.79
CA PRO A 29 60.79 -17.11 3.59
C PRO A 29 59.51 -16.31 3.87
N ALA A 30 59.62 -14.98 3.83
CA ALA A 30 58.50 -14.05 4.04
C ALA A 30 57.29 -14.29 3.09
N TYR A 31 57.52 -14.82 1.89
CA TYR A 31 56.48 -15.11 0.90
C TYR A 31 55.40 -16.07 1.44
N THR A 32 55.77 -17.00 2.32
CA THR A 32 54.85 -17.97 2.93
C THR A 32 53.93 -17.35 3.99
N GLN A 33 54.32 -16.21 4.59
CA GLN A 33 53.46 -15.46 5.52
C GLN A 33 52.38 -14.70 4.77
N ILE A 34 52.74 -13.96 3.71
CA ILE A 34 51.80 -13.15 2.90
C ILE A 34 50.71 -14.05 2.29
N ALA A 35 51.08 -15.23 1.77
CA ALA A 35 50.11 -16.20 1.25
C ALA A 35 49.15 -16.72 2.34
N LYS A 36 49.64 -16.88 3.59
CA LYS A 36 48.79 -17.26 4.74
C LYS A 36 47.85 -16.14 5.16
N GLU A 37 48.30 -14.88 5.19
CA GLU A 37 47.44 -13.73 5.48
C GLU A 37 46.34 -13.57 4.43
N HIS A 38 46.65 -13.69 3.14
CA HIS A 38 45.63 -13.66 2.09
C HIS A 38 44.60 -14.79 2.21
N ALA A 39 45.04 -16.02 2.53
CA ALA A 39 44.12 -17.14 2.75
C ALA A 39 43.24 -16.94 4.00
N LEU A 40 43.79 -16.39 5.09
CA LEU A 40 43.04 -16.04 6.29
C LEU A 40 42.04 -14.91 6.04
N ALA A 41 42.42 -13.88 5.29
CA ALA A 41 41.54 -12.78 4.91
C ALA A 41 40.38 -13.25 4.00
N GLN A 42 40.63 -14.16 3.05
CA GLN A 42 39.58 -14.79 2.25
C GLN A 42 38.62 -15.64 3.11
N ALA A 43 39.16 -16.41 4.07
CA ALA A 43 38.34 -17.18 5.01
C ALA A 43 37.50 -16.29 5.95
N GLU A 44 38.02 -15.14 6.37
CA GLU A 44 37.25 -14.17 7.15
C GLU A 44 36.16 -13.49 6.33
N LEU A 45 36.45 -13.09 5.09
CA LEU A 45 35.46 -12.52 4.18
C LEU A 45 34.31 -13.50 3.89
N LEU A 46 34.60 -14.78 3.66
CA LEU A 46 33.59 -15.82 3.50
C LEU A 46 32.72 -15.98 4.76
N LYS A 47 33.30 -15.97 5.95
CA LYS A 47 32.53 -15.98 7.21
C LYS A 47 31.64 -14.75 7.37
N ARG A 48 32.14 -13.56 7.03
CA ARG A 48 31.35 -12.32 7.06
C ARG A 48 30.19 -12.36 6.06
N GLN A 49 30.38 -12.96 4.88
CA GLN A 49 29.32 -13.16 3.88
C GLN A 49 28.21 -14.09 4.43
N GLU A 50 28.58 -15.24 5.00
CA GLU A 50 27.63 -16.18 5.63
C GLU A 50 26.87 -15.53 6.80
N GLU A 51 27.55 -14.73 7.63
CA GLU A 51 26.92 -14.01 8.74
C GLU A 51 25.97 -12.90 8.26
N LEU A 52 26.30 -12.21 7.16
CA LEU A 52 25.45 -11.20 6.53
C LEU A 52 24.20 -11.83 5.90
N GLU A 53 24.33 -12.93 5.16
CA GLU A 53 23.19 -13.65 4.58
C GLU A 53 22.26 -14.20 5.67
N ARG A 54 22.82 -14.73 6.76
CA ARG A 54 22.05 -15.16 7.94
C ARG A 54 21.31 -14.00 8.60
N LYS A 55 21.92 -12.81 8.70
CA LYS A 55 21.27 -11.59 9.23
C LYS A 55 20.19 -11.07 8.28
N ALA A 56 20.40 -11.14 6.97
CA ALA A 56 19.40 -10.76 5.97
C ALA A 56 18.16 -11.67 6.02
N ALA A 57 18.35 -12.99 6.14
CA ALA A 57 17.24 -13.94 6.30
C ALA A 57 16.48 -13.77 7.63
N GLU A 58 17.18 -13.46 8.72
CA GLU A 58 16.56 -13.14 10.02
C GLU A 58 15.78 -11.82 9.97
N LEU A 59 16.27 -10.81 9.24
CA LEU A 59 15.57 -9.55 9.01
C LEU A 59 14.32 -9.74 8.14
N ASP A 60 14.41 -10.42 7.00
CA ASP A 60 13.28 -10.74 6.12
C ASP A 60 12.22 -11.59 6.85
N ARG A 61 12.62 -12.53 7.72
CA ARG A 61 11.68 -13.23 8.61
C ARG A 61 10.97 -12.26 9.55
N ARG A 62 11.70 -11.40 10.26
CA ARG A 62 11.11 -10.43 11.20
C ARG A 62 10.23 -9.39 10.49
N GLU A 63 10.59 -8.98 9.29
CA GLU A 63 9.82 -8.04 8.47
C GLU A 63 8.50 -8.69 8.02
N ARG A 64 8.52 -9.96 7.57
CA ARG A 64 7.30 -10.75 7.30
C ARG A 64 6.45 -10.97 8.54
N GLU A 65 7.05 -11.27 9.69
CA GLU A 65 6.33 -11.41 10.97
C GLU A 65 5.67 -10.09 11.38
N MET A 66 6.39 -8.97 11.29
CA MET A 66 5.89 -7.63 11.60
C MET A 66 4.82 -7.16 10.60
N GLN A 67 4.96 -7.50 9.32
CA GLN A 67 3.97 -7.24 8.27
C GLN A 67 2.70 -8.08 8.46
N ASN A 68 2.83 -9.35 8.83
CA ASN A 68 1.71 -10.21 9.22
C ASN A 68 0.99 -9.67 10.47
N LEU A 69 1.73 -9.28 11.51
CA LEU A 69 1.17 -8.63 12.70
C LEU A 69 0.46 -7.31 12.35
N SER A 70 1.02 -6.51 11.45
CA SER A 70 0.39 -5.27 10.97
C SER A 70 -0.87 -5.51 10.11
N GLN A 71 -1.04 -6.69 9.51
CA GLN A 71 -2.28 -7.08 8.82
C GLN A 71 -3.33 -7.68 9.77
N HIS A 72 -2.91 -8.56 10.69
CA HIS A 72 -3.83 -9.41 11.47
C HIS A 72 -4.09 -8.92 12.90
N GLY A 73 -3.24 -8.06 13.48
CA GLY A 73 -3.30 -7.64 14.88
C GLY A 73 -4.23 -6.45 15.18
N ARG A 74 -4.93 -5.90 14.19
CA ARG A 74 -5.70 -4.65 14.30
C ARG A 74 -7.20 -4.91 14.44
N LYS A 75 -7.72 -4.77 15.67
CA LYS A 75 -9.16 -4.85 15.96
C LYS A 75 -9.94 -3.85 15.11
N ASN A 76 -11.03 -4.30 14.48
CA ASN A 76 -11.93 -3.42 13.75
C ASN A 76 -12.47 -2.29 14.64
N ASN A 77 -12.54 -1.08 14.09
CA ASN A 77 -12.92 0.15 14.78
C ASN A 77 -13.96 0.98 13.98
N TRP A 78 -14.37 0.48 12.81
CA TRP A 78 -15.26 1.18 11.89
C TRP A 78 -16.39 0.26 11.37
N PRO A 79 -17.66 0.70 11.38
CA PRO A 79 -18.15 1.94 12.00
C PRO A 79 -18.16 1.84 13.55
N PRO A 80 -17.93 2.94 14.28
CA PRO A 80 -18.03 3.00 15.74
C PRO A 80 -19.50 3.12 16.15
N LEU A 81 -20.23 2.02 16.01
CA LEU A 81 -21.61 1.90 16.45
C LEU A 81 -21.67 1.31 17.87
N PRO A 82 -22.66 1.67 18.70
CA PRO A 82 -22.87 1.04 20.00
C PRO A 82 -23.11 -0.47 19.86
N ASP A 83 -22.75 -1.26 20.87
CA ASP A 83 -22.84 -2.73 20.86
C ASP A 83 -24.27 -3.28 20.63
N ASN A 84 -25.29 -2.43 20.76
CA ASN A 84 -26.69 -2.76 20.47
C ASN A 84 -27.07 -2.67 18.97
N PHE A 85 -26.19 -2.20 18.08
CA PHE A 85 -26.50 -2.10 16.65
C PHE A 85 -26.12 -3.39 15.90
N PRO A 86 -26.98 -3.94 15.02
CA PRO A 86 -26.75 -5.24 14.36
C PRO A 86 -25.59 -5.25 13.34
N VAL A 87 -24.91 -4.12 13.14
CA VAL A 87 -23.72 -4.00 12.29
C VAL A 87 -22.56 -3.57 13.18
N GLY A 88 -21.86 -4.55 13.75
CA GLY A 88 -20.66 -4.28 14.55
C GLY A 88 -19.49 -3.72 13.71
N PRO A 89 -18.36 -3.34 14.34
CA PRO A 89 -17.18 -2.85 13.61
C PRO A 89 -16.65 -3.88 12.59
N CYS A 90 -16.87 -3.62 11.31
CA CYS A 90 -16.47 -4.50 10.20
C CYS A 90 -15.07 -4.22 9.65
N PHE A 91 -14.43 -3.10 10.01
CA PHE A 91 -13.13 -2.72 9.45
C PHE A 91 -12.23 -1.95 10.43
N TYR A 92 -10.91 -2.12 10.34
CA TYR A 92 -9.96 -1.18 10.93
C TYR A 92 -9.70 -0.02 9.96
N GLN A 93 -9.85 1.21 10.44
CA GLN A 93 -9.53 2.42 9.69
C GLN A 93 -8.85 3.41 10.64
N ASP A 94 -7.60 3.73 10.34
CA ASP A 94 -6.79 4.68 11.12
C ASP A 94 -5.99 5.56 10.16
N PHE A 95 -6.54 6.73 9.87
CA PHE A 95 -5.91 7.71 9.02
C PHE A 95 -4.56 8.23 9.55
N SER A 96 -4.25 8.05 10.84
CA SER A 96 -3.01 8.57 11.43
C SER A 96 -1.81 7.67 11.18
N VAL A 97 -2.03 6.35 11.08
CA VAL A 97 -0.98 5.33 10.88
C VAL A 97 -0.99 4.74 9.45
N ASP A 98 -2.13 4.75 8.75
CA ASP A 98 -2.24 4.17 7.40
C ASP A 98 -1.91 5.15 6.26
N ILE A 99 -1.88 6.46 6.50
CA ILE A 99 -1.81 7.51 5.45
C ILE A 99 -0.71 8.54 5.80
N PRO A 100 0.21 8.86 4.87
CA PRO A 100 1.21 9.92 5.07
C PRO A 100 0.58 11.27 5.43
N VAL A 101 1.22 12.01 6.33
CA VAL A 101 0.69 13.20 7.03
C VAL A 101 0.17 14.26 6.04
N GLU A 102 0.88 14.40 4.91
CA GLU A 102 0.61 15.29 3.78
C GLU A 102 -0.76 15.04 3.15
N PHE A 103 -1.18 13.77 3.10
CA PHE A 103 -2.41 13.33 2.45
C PHE A 103 -3.56 13.13 3.44
N GLN A 104 -3.29 12.94 4.74
CA GLN A 104 -4.31 12.66 5.76
C GLN A 104 -5.49 13.62 5.72
N LYS A 105 -5.24 14.94 5.60
CA LYS A 105 -6.32 15.96 5.55
C LYS A 105 -7.23 15.75 4.33
N THR A 106 -6.66 15.37 3.18
CA THR A 106 -7.43 15.11 1.95
C THR A 106 -8.28 13.85 2.08
N VAL A 107 -7.71 12.76 2.60
CA VAL A 107 -8.42 11.48 2.77
C VAL A 107 -9.52 11.60 3.84
N LYS A 108 -9.26 12.31 4.96
CA LYS A 108 -10.26 12.64 5.98
C LYS A 108 -11.43 13.46 5.40
N ILE A 109 -11.17 14.51 4.60
CA ILE A 109 -12.25 15.30 3.99
C ILE A 109 -13.06 14.46 2.98
N MET A 110 -12.41 13.59 2.19
CA MET A 110 -13.11 12.67 1.29
C MET A 110 -13.98 11.65 2.05
N TYR A 111 -13.51 11.16 3.19
CA TYR A 111 -14.32 10.33 4.09
C TYR A 111 -15.56 11.09 4.62
N TYR A 112 -15.37 12.32 5.12
CA TYR A 112 -16.50 13.14 5.61
C TYR A 112 -17.48 13.52 4.49
N LEU A 113 -17.01 13.69 3.26
CA LEU A 113 -17.85 13.90 2.07
C LEU A 113 -18.72 12.67 1.75
N TRP A 114 -18.17 11.45 1.85
CA TRP A 114 -18.96 10.23 1.71
C TRP A 114 -20.06 10.14 2.80
N MET A 115 -19.71 10.41 4.06
CA MET A 115 -20.68 10.39 5.15
C MET A 115 -21.74 11.51 5.01
N PHE A 116 -21.36 12.71 4.58
CA PHE A 116 -22.28 13.80 4.28
C PHE A 116 -23.25 13.46 3.14
N HIS A 117 -22.77 12.78 2.10
CA HIS A 117 -23.62 12.27 1.03
C HIS A 117 -24.61 11.21 1.53
N ALA A 118 -24.16 10.26 2.35
CA ALA A 118 -25.03 9.24 2.96
C ALA A 118 -26.11 9.85 3.87
N VAL A 119 -25.75 10.85 4.69
CA VAL A 119 -26.72 11.62 5.51
C VAL A 119 -27.69 12.41 4.62
N THR A 120 -27.23 12.97 3.51
CA THR A 120 -28.10 13.68 2.55
C THR A 120 -29.09 12.71 1.88
N LEU A 121 -28.66 11.51 1.50
CA LEU A 121 -29.54 10.45 1.00
C LEU A 121 -30.56 9.98 2.05
N PHE A 122 -30.17 9.90 3.33
CA PHE A 122 -31.07 9.58 4.43
C PHE A 122 -32.13 10.68 4.64
N LEU A 123 -31.73 11.96 4.66
CA LEU A 123 -32.66 13.10 4.74
C LEU A 123 -33.59 13.18 3.52
N ASN A 124 -33.09 12.79 2.34
CA ASN A 124 -33.89 12.70 1.11
C ASN A 124 -35.05 11.70 1.22
N ILE A 125 -34.95 10.63 2.02
CA ILE A 125 -36.08 9.72 2.28
C ILE A 125 -37.24 10.47 2.95
N PHE A 126 -36.97 11.31 3.95
CA PHE A 126 -37.99 12.13 4.61
C PHE A 126 -38.55 13.22 3.68
N GLY A 127 -37.69 13.78 2.82
CA GLY A 127 -38.09 14.68 1.73
C GLY A 127 -39.13 14.05 0.81
N CYS A 128 -38.80 12.89 0.23
CA CYS A 128 -39.69 12.17 -0.69
C CYS A 128 -40.93 11.60 0.02
N LEU A 129 -40.82 11.23 1.31
CA LEU A 129 -41.96 10.79 2.12
C LEU A 129 -42.99 11.91 2.31
N ALA A 130 -42.58 13.09 2.75
CA ALA A 130 -43.50 14.23 2.91
C ALA A 130 -44.08 14.70 1.57
N TRP A 131 -43.32 14.55 0.49
CA TRP A 131 -43.80 14.83 -0.87
C TRP A 131 -44.88 13.84 -1.30
N PHE A 132 -44.70 12.54 -1.04
CA PHE A 132 -45.73 11.50 -1.21
C PHE A 132 -46.98 11.75 -0.35
N CYS A 133 -46.83 12.23 0.89
CA CYS A 133 -47.97 12.58 1.75
C CYS A 133 -48.81 13.77 1.23
N VAL A 134 -48.26 14.60 0.34
CA VAL A 134 -48.93 15.77 -0.26
C VAL A 134 -49.43 15.49 -1.69
N ASP A 135 -48.73 14.63 -2.42
CA ASP A 135 -49.00 14.29 -3.82
C ASP A 135 -48.87 12.77 -4.00
N PRO A 136 -49.94 11.97 -3.77
CA PRO A 136 -49.87 10.50 -3.76
C PRO A 136 -49.23 9.82 -4.98
N PRO A 137 -49.29 10.36 -6.22
CA PRO A 137 -48.50 9.84 -7.35
C PRO A 137 -46.98 9.78 -7.12
N ARG A 138 -46.46 10.54 -6.14
CA ARG A 138 -45.03 10.60 -5.76
C ARG A 138 -44.55 9.43 -4.90
N GLY A 139 -45.39 8.41 -4.67
CA GLY A 139 -44.95 7.17 -4.02
C GLY A 139 -43.75 6.50 -4.72
N VAL A 140 -43.60 6.70 -6.04
CA VAL A 140 -42.42 6.29 -6.82
C VAL A 140 -41.16 7.01 -6.37
N ASP A 141 -41.21 8.33 -6.16
CA ASP A 141 -40.08 9.11 -5.66
C ASP A 141 -39.68 8.65 -4.24
N PHE A 142 -40.65 8.33 -3.37
CA PHE A 142 -40.37 7.77 -2.04
C PHE A 142 -39.71 6.38 -2.11
N GLY A 143 -40.26 5.44 -2.88
CA GLY A 143 -39.66 4.11 -3.05
C GLY A 143 -38.24 4.15 -3.62
N LEU A 144 -38.01 5.00 -4.63
CA LEU A 144 -36.68 5.22 -5.20
C LEU A 144 -35.70 5.88 -4.21
N SER A 145 -36.14 6.80 -3.36
CA SER A 145 -35.26 7.42 -2.36
C SER A 145 -34.64 6.39 -1.40
N ILE A 146 -35.42 5.37 -0.99
CA ILE A 146 -34.96 4.26 -0.15
C ILE A 146 -34.00 3.37 -0.93
N LEU A 147 -34.35 3.01 -2.18
CA LEU A 147 -33.48 2.20 -3.05
C LEU A 147 -32.12 2.88 -3.27
N TRP A 148 -32.09 4.19 -3.53
CA TRP A 148 -30.86 4.95 -3.72
C TRP A 148 -30.03 5.08 -2.44
N PHE A 149 -30.65 5.26 -1.28
CA PHE A 149 -29.93 5.23 -0.01
C PHE A 149 -29.27 3.87 0.24
N LEU A 150 -30.01 2.77 0.06
CA LEU A 150 -29.51 1.40 0.27
C LEU A 150 -28.49 0.95 -0.78
N LEU A 151 -28.60 1.41 -2.03
CA LEU A 151 -27.69 1.06 -3.12
C LEU A 151 -26.43 1.94 -3.12
N PHE A 152 -26.59 3.27 -3.14
CA PHE A 152 -25.47 4.18 -3.33
C PHE A 152 -24.59 4.32 -2.09
N THR A 153 -25.12 4.19 -0.87
CA THR A 153 -24.29 4.29 0.35
C THR A 153 -23.17 3.22 0.41
N PRO A 154 -23.46 1.91 0.30
CA PRO A 154 -22.41 0.89 0.25
C PRO A 154 -21.64 0.87 -1.08
N CYS A 155 -22.31 1.12 -2.23
CA CYS A 155 -21.64 1.14 -3.53
C CYS A 155 -20.58 2.25 -3.60
N SER A 156 -20.90 3.48 -3.19
CA SER A 156 -19.93 4.59 -3.15
C SER A 156 -18.74 4.32 -2.22
N PHE A 157 -18.99 3.69 -1.06
CA PHE A 157 -17.95 3.28 -0.12
C PHE A 157 -16.97 2.27 -0.75
N VAL A 158 -17.49 1.23 -1.43
CA VAL A 158 -16.69 0.16 -2.02
C VAL A 158 -16.03 0.58 -3.34
N CYS A 159 -16.72 1.35 -4.17
CA CYS A 159 -16.31 1.60 -5.56
C CYS A 159 -15.46 2.85 -5.75
N TRP A 160 -15.50 3.86 -4.86
CA TRP A 160 -14.56 4.99 -4.92
C TRP A 160 -13.80 5.26 -3.62
N TYR A 161 -14.43 5.19 -2.43
CA TYR A 161 -13.74 5.53 -1.18
C TYR A 161 -12.68 4.48 -0.80
N ARG A 162 -12.99 3.18 -0.93
CA ARG A 162 -12.04 2.08 -0.75
C ARG A 162 -10.83 2.18 -1.70
N PRO A 163 -10.99 2.35 -3.03
CA PRO A 163 -9.89 2.64 -3.94
C PRO A 163 -9.07 3.87 -3.56
N LEU A 164 -9.71 4.98 -3.18
CA LEU A 164 -9.02 6.20 -2.76
C LEU A 164 -8.13 5.99 -1.52
N TYR A 165 -8.68 5.37 -0.46
CA TYR A 165 -7.93 5.05 0.75
C TYR A 165 -6.78 4.09 0.44
N GLY A 166 -7.04 3.07 -0.39
CA GLY A 166 -6.02 2.13 -0.84
C GLY A 166 -4.94 2.76 -1.74
N ALA A 167 -5.27 3.81 -2.50
CA ALA A 167 -4.32 4.56 -3.33
C ALA A 167 -3.35 5.37 -2.47
N PHE A 168 -3.87 6.19 -1.56
CA PHE A 168 -3.04 7.00 -0.65
C PHE A 168 -2.29 6.18 0.41
N ARG A 169 -2.75 4.98 0.77
CA ARG A 169 -2.06 4.08 1.71
C ARG A 169 -0.82 3.41 1.10
N SER A 170 -0.78 3.17 -0.21
CA SER A 170 0.30 2.39 -0.85
C SER A 170 0.84 3.03 -2.14
N ASP A 171 0.66 4.34 -2.29
CA ASP A 171 1.01 5.16 -3.47
C ASP A 171 0.72 4.49 -4.83
N SER A 172 -0.41 3.77 -4.91
CA SER A 172 -0.73 2.94 -6.07
C SER A 172 -1.43 3.74 -7.16
N SER A 173 -0.70 3.97 -8.25
CA SER A 173 -1.13 4.62 -9.48
C SER A 173 -2.31 3.88 -10.12
N PHE A 174 -2.35 2.55 -10.04
CA PHE A 174 -3.50 1.77 -10.53
C PHE A 174 -4.78 2.04 -9.70
N ARG A 175 -4.66 2.12 -8.37
CA ARG A 175 -5.81 2.45 -7.50
C ARG A 175 -6.28 3.89 -7.70
N PHE A 176 -5.37 4.84 -7.96
CA PHE A 176 -5.73 6.19 -8.37
C PHE A 176 -6.53 6.21 -9.69
N PHE A 177 -6.11 5.45 -10.71
CA PHE A 177 -6.84 5.37 -11.98
C PHE A 177 -8.27 4.85 -11.80
N VAL A 178 -8.44 3.74 -11.07
CA VAL A 178 -9.77 3.18 -10.73
C VAL A 178 -10.63 4.18 -9.96
N PHE A 179 -10.04 4.88 -8.97
CA PHE A 179 -10.71 5.96 -8.25
C PHE A 179 -11.21 7.06 -9.21
N PHE A 180 -10.36 7.63 -10.06
CA PHE A 180 -10.75 8.73 -10.94
C PHE A 180 -11.87 8.34 -11.91
N PHE A 181 -11.81 7.14 -12.49
CA PHE A 181 -12.85 6.64 -13.39
C PHE A 181 -14.22 6.54 -12.70
N VAL A 182 -14.28 5.88 -11.53
CA VAL A 182 -15.55 5.72 -10.80
C VAL A 182 -16.03 7.06 -10.22
N TYR A 183 -15.13 7.93 -9.78
CA TYR A 183 -15.49 9.21 -9.17
C TYR A 183 -16.08 10.21 -10.18
N ILE A 184 -15.74 10.12 -11.47
CA ILE A 184 -16.42 10.89 -12.52
C ILE A 184 -17.89 10.48 -12.62
N CYS A 185 -18.19 9.18 -12.55
CA CYS A 185 -19.57 8.68 -12.51
C CYS A 185 -20.30 9.09 -11.22
N GLN A 186 -19.64 9.04 -10.06
CA GLN A 186 -20.20 9.54 -8.78
C GLN A 186 -20.50 11.05 -8.85
N PHE A 187 -19.63 11.85 -9.46
CA PHE A 187 -19.85 13.28 -9.62
C PHE A 187 -21.05 13.57 -10.52
N ALA A 188 -21.22 12.82 -11.62
CA ALA A 188 -22.42 12.90 -12.45
C ALA A 188 -23.69 12.55 -11.63
N VAL A 189 -23.65 11.51 -10.78
CA VAL A 189 -24.75 11.17 -9.87
C VAL A 189 -25.08 12.32 -8.91
N HIS A 190 -24.09 12.98 -8.30
CA HIS A 190 -24.34 14.16 -7.45
C HIS A 190 -25.01 15.32 -8.22
N VAL A 191 -24.65 15.55 -9.49
CA VAL A 191 -25.29 16.56 -10.33
C VAL A 191 -26.74 16.19 -10.68
N LEU A 192 -27.01 14.92 -11.01
CA LEU A 192 -28.37 14.43 -11.27
C LEU A 192 -29.28 14.51 -10.03
N GLN A 193 -28.73 14.22 -8.85
CA GLN A 193 -29.44 14.35 -7.56
C GLN A 193 -29.73 15.82 -7.21
N ALA A 194 -28.77 16.72 -7.41
CA ALA A 194 -28.96 18.15 -7.21
C ALA A 194 -29.99 18.75 -8.20
N ALA A 195 -30.04 18.27 -9.44
CA ALA A 195 -31.08 18.64 -10.41
C ALA A 195 -32.47 18.16 -9.96
N GLY A 196 -32.58 16.91 -9.50
CA GLY A 196 -33.82 16.35 -8.93
C GLY A 196 -34.93 16.15 -9.94
N PHE A 197 -34.63 15.43 -11.03
CA PHE A 197 -35.60 15.04 -12.05
C PHE A 197 -36.82 14.34 -11.44
N HIS A 198 -38.01 14.56 -12.01
CA HIS A 198 -39.24 13.94 -11.55
C HIS A 198 -39.19 12.41 -11.69
N ASN A 199 -39.75 11.69 -10.73
CA ASN A 199 -39.77 10.23 -10.68
C ASN A 199 -38.36 9.60 -10.62
N TRP A 200 -37.36 10.36 -10.14
CA TRP A 200 -36.00 9.90 -9.89
C TRP A 200 -35.71 9.71 -8.38
N GLY A 201 -36.66 9.97 -7.49
CA GLY A 201 -36.52 9.77 -6.04
C GLY A 201 -35.48 10.66 -5.36
N ASN A 202 -35.28 11.88 -5.86
CA ASN A 202 -34.33 12.84 -5.31
C ASN A 202 -34.93 14.24 -5.24
N CYS A 203 -34.97 14.82 -4.04
CA CYS A 203 -35.42 16.18 -3.73
C CYS A 203 -34.39 17.24 -4.16
N GLY A 204 -33.98 17.22 -5.43
CA GLY A 204 -33.20 18.30 -6.04
C GLY A 204 -34.06 19.48 -6.48
N TRP A 205 -33.43 20.48 -7.11
CA TRP A 205 -34.04 21.78 -7.39
C TRP A 205 -35.37 21.70 -8.15
N ILE A 206 -35.45 20.93 -9.25
CA ILE A 206 -36.66 20.82 -10.07
C ILE A 206 -37.84 20.27 -9.25
N SER A 207 -37.62 19.17 -8.52
CA SER A 207 -38.63 18.59 -7.64
C SER A 207 -38.99 19.52 -6.48
N SER A 208 -38.03 20.25 -5.89
CA SER A 208 -38.29 21.18 -4.78
C SER A 208 -39.12 22.42 -5.17
N LEU A 209 -38.91 22.95 -6.38
CA LEU A 209 -39.70 24.05 -6.95
C LEU A 209 -41.12 23.58 -7.32
N THR A 210 -41.26 22.34 -7.80
CA THR A 210 -42.56 21.67 -7.92
C THR A 210 -43.23 21.55 -6.54
N GLY A 211 -42.43 21.25 -5.51
CA GLY A 211 -42.82 21.19 -4.09
C GLY A 211 -43.52 22.45 -3.60
N LEU A 212 -42.87 23.62 -3.73
CA LEU A 212 -43.40 24.90 -3.26
C LEU A 212 -44.79 25.25 -3.84
N ASN A 213 -45.04 24.90 -5.10
CA ASN A 213 -46.31 25.18 -5.78
C ASN A 213 -47.50 24.32 -5.28
N LYS A 214 -47.23 23.27 -4.50
CA LYS A 214 -48.23 22.33 -3.97
C LYS A 214 -48.33 22.38 -2.44
N SER A 215 -47.20 22.55 -1.74
CA SER A 215 -47.15 22.73 -0.28
C SER A 215 -45.86 23.44 0.12
N ILE A 216 -45.99 24.68 0.60
CA ILE A 216 -44.84 25.53 0.97
C ILE A 216 -43.92 24.85 2.01
N PRO A 217 -44.42 24.26 3.13
CA PRO A 217 -43.55 23.59 4.10
C PRO A 217 -42.73 22.44 3.52
N VAL A 218 -43.33 21.62 2.63
CA VAL A 218 -42.64 20.50 2.00
C VAL A 218 -41.63 21.00 0.95
N GLY A 219 -41.99 22.01 0.15
CA GLY A 219 -41.08 22.65 -0.79
C GLY A 219 -39.85 23.27 -0.11
N ILE A 220 -40.01 23.91 1.06
CA ILE A 220 -38.88 24.44 1.85
C ILE A 220 -37.96 23.30 2.31
N MET A 221 -38.51 22.20 2.83
CA MET A 221 -37.71 21.04 3.24
C MET A 221 -36.97 20.40 2.05
N MET A 222 -37.63 20.31 0.88
CA MET A 222 -37.00 19.82 -0.34
C MET A 222 -35.89 20.76 -0.84
N ILE A 223 -36.03 22.08 -0.68
CA ILE A 223 -34.96 23.06 -1.01
C ILE A 223 -33.73 22.87 -0.11
N ILE A 224 -33.92 22.58 1.18
CA ILE A 224 -32.80 22.27 2.09
C ILE A 224 -32.05 21.02 1.60
N ILE A 225 -32.77 19.97 1.17
CA ILE A 225 -32.17 18.75 0.62
C ILE A 225 -31.47 19.01 -0.73
N ALA A 226 -32.07 19.82 -1.62
CA ALA A 226 -31.45 20.25 -2.87
C ALA A 226 -30.15 21.03 -2.64
N ALA A 227 -30.10 21.89 -1.62
CA ALA A 227 -28.89 22.60 -1.21
C ALA A 227 -27.81 21.65 -0.66
N LEU A 228 -28.18 20.61 0.10
CA LEU A 228 -27.24 19.58 0.58
C LEU A 228 -26.67 18.72 -0.57
N PHE A 229 -27.48 18.33 -1.57
CA PHE A 229 -26.98 17.69 -2.78
C PHE A 229 -26.08 18.63 -3.61
N THR A 230 -26.43 19.91 -3.70
CA THR A 230 -25.60 20.92 -4.38
C THR A 230 -24.26 21.11 -3.67
N ALA A 231 -24.25 21.17 -2.34
CA ALA A 231 -23.02 21.21 -1.54
C ALA A 231 -22.18 19.94 -1.73
N SER A 232 -22.81 18.76 -1.80
CA SER A 232 -22.14 17.49 -2.11
C SER A 232 -21.43 17.54 -3.46
N ALA A 233 -22.10 18.05 -4.51
CA ALA A 233 -21.52 18.21 -5.84
C ALA A 233 -20.34 19.21 -5.85
N VAL A 234 -20.49 20.38 -5.21
CA VAL A 234 -19.45 21.42 -5.14
C VAL A 234 -18.21 20.91 -4.38
N ILE A 235 -18.39 20.28 -3.22
CA ILE A 235 -17.27 19.72 -2.44
C ILE A 235 -16.62 18.58 -3.21
N SER A 236 -17.38 17.71 -3.89
CA SER A 236 -16.84 16.70 -4.80
C SER A 236 -15.96 17.28 -5.90
N LEU A 237 -16.38 18.37 -6.56
CA LEU A 237 -15.60 18.99 -7.63
C LEU A 237 -14.27 19.58 -7.10
N VAL A 238 -14.32 20.28 -5.96
CA VAL A 238 -13.12 20.83 -5.31
C VAL A 238 -12.17 19.70 -4.88
N MET A 239 -12.70 18.63 -4.29
CA MET A 239 -11.89 17.51 -3.80
C MET A 239 -11.35 16.62 -4.94
N PHE A 240 -12.08 16.46 -6.04
CA PHE A 240 -11.59 15.83 -7.27
C PHE A 240 -10.40 16.60 -7.85
N LYS A 241 -10.54 17.94 -8.01
CA LYS A 241 -9.43 18.81 -8.44
C LYS A 241 -8.23 18.70 -7.50
N LYS A 242 -8.46 18.65 -6.18
CA LYS A 242 -7.39 18.49 -5.17
C LYS A 242 -6.68 17.14 -5.26
N VAL A 243 -7.40 16.01 -5.38
CA VAL A 243 -6.79 14.68 -5.49
C VAL A 243 -6.07 14.51 -6.83
N HIS A 244 -6.62 15.04 -7.93
CA HIS A 244 -5.93 15.08 -9.23
C HIS A 244 -4.65 15.95 -9.19
N GLY A 245 -4.67 17.06 -8.45
CA GLY A 245 -3.46 17.85 -8.17
C GLY A 245 -2.40 17.05 -7.41
N LEU A 246 -2.79 16.33 -6.35
CA LEU A 246 -1.88 15.51 -5.55
C LEU A 246 -1.28 14.34 -6.36
N TYR A 247 -2.10 13.65 -7.17
CA TYR A 247 -1.66 12.59 -8.09
C TYR A 247 -0.58 13.09 -9.07
N ARG A 248 -0.71 14.32 -9.58
CA ARG A 248 0.33 14.94 -10.42
C ARG A 248 1.61 15.32 -9.66
N THR A 249 1.57 15.44 -8.34
CA THR A 249 2.75 15.74 -7.50
C THR A 249 3.46 14.51 -6.94
N THR A 250 2.79 13.35 -6.82
CA THR A 250 3.44 12.10 -6.37
C THR A 250 4.23 11.36 -7.45
N GLY A 251 4.33 11.93 -8.66
CA GLY A 251 5.00 11.27 -9.79
C GLY A 251 4.26 10.02 -10.31
N ALA A 252 3.01 9.81 -9.89
CA ALA A 252 2.20 8.69 -10.34
C ALA A 252 1.82 8.88 -11.83
N SER A 253 2.14 7.90 -12.66
CA SER A 253 1.93 7.92 -14.11
C SER A 253 1.12 6.73 -14.61
N PHE A 254 0.66 6.79 -15.85
CA PHE A 254 0.00 5.65 -16.50
C PHE A 254 0.96 4.46 -16.69
N GLU A 255 2.23 4.72 -16.98
CA GLU A 255 3.26 3.67 -17.11
C GLU A 255 3.55 3.01 -15.75
N LYS A 256 3.62 3.78 -14.66
CA LYS A 256 3.73 3.25 -13.29
C LYS A 256 2.47 2.41 -12.95
N ALA A 257 1.28 2.85 -13.35
CA ALA A 257 0.05 2.06 -13.18
C ALA A 257 0.06 0.75 -14.00
N GLN A 258 0.60 0.76 -15.22
CA GLN A 258 0.76 -0.44 -16.05
C GLN A 258 1.80 -1.41 -15.47
N GLN A 259 2.91 -0.89 -14.92
CA GLN A 259 3.91 -1.70 -14.20
C GLN A 259 3.35 -2.28 -12.90
N GLU A 260 2.64 -1.49 -12.09
CA GLU A 260 1.91 -1.96 -10.90
C GLU A 260 0.91 -3.07 -11.24
N PHE A 261 0.14 -2.90 -12.32
CA PHE A 261 -0.82 -3.90 -12.77
C PHE A 261 -0.14 -5.17 -13.29
N ALA A 262 0.88 -5.05 -14.15
CA ALA A 262 1.64 -6.19 -14.67
C ALA A 262 2.32 -6.98 -13.55
N THR A 263 3.01 -6.32 -12.63
CA THR A 263 3.61 -6.96 -11.46
C THR A 263 2.55 -7.55 -10.53
N GLY A 264 1.42 -6.86 -10.31
CA GLY A 264 0.32 -7.38 -9.49
C GLY A 264 -0.35 -8.64 -10.06
N VAL A 265 -0.46 -8.73 -11.40
CA VAL A 265 -0.92 -9.94 -12.11
C VAL A 265 0.15 -11.04 -12.03
N MET A 266 1.43 -10.72 -12.27
CA MET A 266 2.53 -11.70 -12.20
C MET A 266 2.85 -12.21 -10.79
N SER A 267 2.61 -11.43 -9.74
CA SER A 267 2.83 -11.84 -8.34
C SER A 267 1.65 -12.62 -7.74
N ASN A 268 0.49 -12.65 -8.41
CA ASN A 268 -0.67 -13.38 -7.93
C ASN A 268 -0.44 -14.89 -8.11
N LYS A 269 -0.31 -15.63 -6.99
CA LYS A 269 -0.10 -17.09 -7.00
C LYS A 269 -1.13 -17.85 -7.84
N THR A 270 -2.41 -17.43 -7.87
CA THR A 270 -3.43 -18.08 -8.71
C THR A 270 -3.13 -17.90 -10.20
N VAL A 271 -2.63 -16.74 -10.61
CA VAL A 271 -2.21 -16.47 -12.00
C VAL A 271 -0.91 -17.22 -12.31
N GLN A 272 0.05 -17.27 -11.38
CA GLN A 272 1.28 -18.06 -11.53
C GLN A 272 0.96 -19.56 -11.72
N THR A 273 0.07 -20.13 -10.90
CA THR A 273 -0.37 -21.53 -11.04
C THR A 273 -1.15 -21.75 -12.34
N ALA A 274 -2.04 -20.84 -12.74
CA ALA A 274 -2.75 -20.94 -14.01
C ALA A 274 -1.80 -20.88 -15.23
N ALA A 275 -0.84 -19.96 -15.21
CA ALA A 275 0.19 -19.82 -16.25
C ALA A 275 1.14 -21.02 -16.29
N ALA A 276 1.57 -21.54 -15.14
CA ALA A 276 2.41 -22.74 -15.04
C ALA A 276 1.66 -23.98 -15.56
N ASN A 277 0.38 -24.14 -15.24
CA ASN A 277 -0.47 -25.23 -15.73
C ASN A 277 -0.73 -25.13 -17.24
N ALA A 278 -0.94 -23.91 -17.76
CA ALA A 278 -1.06 -23.68 -19.21
C ALA A 278 0.26 -23.97 -19.95
N ALA A 279 1.40 -23.52 -19.39
CA ALA A 279 2.72 -23.76 -19.96
C ALA A 279 3.11 -25.26 -19.93
N SER A 280 2.80 -25.99 -18.86
CA SER A 280 3.07 -27.44 -18.79
C SER A 280 2.18 -28.23 -19.77
N THR A 281 0.91 -27.83 -19.94
CA THR A 281 0.00 -28.41 -20.94
C THR A 281 0.49 -28.13 -22.37
N ALA A 282 0.96 -26.91 -22.65
CA ALA A 282 1.55 -26.55 -23.94
C ALA A 282 2.85 -27.31 -24.22
N ALA A 283 3.76 -27.42 -23.24
CA ALA A 283 4.99 -28.20 -23.36
C ALA A 283 4.71 -29.71 -23.57
N THR A 284 3.71 -30.27 -22.88
CA THR A 284 3.33 -31.68 -23.00
C THR A 284 2.76 -31.98 -24.39
N SER A 285 1.87 -31.12 -24.90
CA SER A 285 1.29 -31.26 -26.25
C SER A 285 2.31 -31.01 -27.36
N ALA A 286 3.25 -30.06 -27.18
CA ALA A 286 4.38 -29.86 -28.09
C ALA A 286 5.29 -31.10 -28.12
N ALA A 287 5.63 -31.68 -26.96
CA ALA A 287 6.42 -32.91 -26.88
C ALA A 287 5.70 -34.09 -27.54
N GLN A 288 4.40 -34.29 -27.28
CA GLN A 288 3.60 -35.34 -27.92
C GLN A 288 3.55 -35.20 -29.46
N ASN A 289 3.50 -33.98 -29.98
CA ASN A 289 3.57 -33.73 -31.42
C ASN A 289 4.98 -33.98 -31.99
N ALA A 290 6.04 -33.60 -31.28
CA ALA A 290 7.42 -33.89 -31.68
C ALA A 290 7.70 -35.41 -31.73
N PHE A 291 7.25 -36.17 -30.73
CA PHE A 291 7.38 -37.64 -30.72
C PHE A 291 6.59 -38.31 -31.84
N LYS A 292 5.42 -37.78 -32.24
CA LYS A 292 4.67 -38.26 -33.42
C LYS A 292 5.35 -37.91 -34.75
N GLY A 293 6.03 -36.78 -34.83
CA GLY A 293 6.75 -36.36 -36.04
C GLY A 293 7.97 -37.22 -36.39
N ASN A 294 8.42 -38.09 -35.48
CA ASN A 294 9.64 -38.90 -35.61
C ASN A 294 9.34 -40.40 -35.80
N GLN A 295 8.16 -40.75 -36.34
CA GLN A 295 7.74 -42.13 -36.67
C GLN A 295 7.28 -42.26 -38.14
N ILE A 296 7.93 -41.55 -39.05
CA ILE A 296 7.73 -41.61 -40.52
C ILE A 296 9.06 -41.96 -41.18
#